data_AF-A0A7V2YWF5-F1
#
_entry.id   AF-A0A7V2YWF5-F1
#
_cell.length_a   1.000
_cell.length_b   1.000
_cell.length_c   1.000
_cell.angle_alpha   90.00
_cell.angle_beta   90.00
_cell.angle_gamma   90.00
#
_symmetry.space_group_name_H-M   'P 1'
#
loop_
_entity.id
_entity.type
_entity.pdbx_description
1 polymer ?
#
loop_
_entity_poly.entity_id
_entity_poly.type
_entity_poly.pdbx_seq_one_letter_code
_entity_poly.pdbx_strand_id
1 'polypeptide(L)'
;MGTESDSLRIGLGTGLEPPDRRNDNRGAMKTSLFDYELPEGRIAAFPTERRDESRLLRLSRRTGEITHHQFRNLPDLLRRGDLLVINNSRVFPARLYGRRLPTGGHIEALLLQPGESGGWWALVRPAKKMREGDRLEFGGGRLTATVEKSGGKGERLLRFDAAPEDLDGLIETVGVAPLPPYILKERQRLAGARSGDEPAGALETLEDRERYQTVYATRKGSVAAPTAGLHFTTGLLDTLRTRGHE
;
A
#
# COMPACT_ATOMS: atom_id res chain seq x y z
N MET A 1 9.13 60.41 0.05
CA MET A 1 7.88 59.63 0.08
C MET A 1 7.84 58.76 -1.16
N GLY A 2 7.58 57.46 -0.99
CA GLY A 2 7.14 56.57 -2.07
C GLY A 2 8.24 56.00 -2.97
N THR A 3 8.74 54.82 -2.60
CA THR A 3 9.47 53.88 -3.48
C THR A 3 8.50 53.28 -4.50
N GLU A 4 8.78 53.43 -5.80
CA GLU A 4 8.05 52.71 -6.86
C GLU A 4 8.52 51.25 -6.92
N SER A 5 7.53 50.37 -6.83
CA SER A 5 7.64 48.91 -6.85
C SER A 5 7.36 48.43 -8.26
N ASP A 6 8.39 47.92 -8.94
CA ASP A 6 8.27 47.37 -10.29
C ASP A 6 7.76 45.93 -10.22
N SER A 7 6.46 45.75 -10.45
CA SER A 7 5.79 44.46 -10.47
C SER A 7 5.83 43.85 -11.87
N LEU A 8 6.78 42.94 -12.10
CA LEU A 8 6.80 42.06 -13.28
C LEU A 8 5.64 41.05 -13.20
N ARG A 9 4.61 41.31 -14.01
CA ARG A 9 3.54 40.33 -14.33
C ARG A 9 4.11 39.30 -15.29
N ILE A 10 4.30 38.06 -14.83
CA ILE A 10 4.62 36.92 -15.69
C ILE A 10 3.30 36.41 -16.30
N GLY A 11 3.21 36.46 -17.62
CA GLY A 11 2.04 36.05 -18.40
C GLY A 11 1.72 34.57 -18.26
N LEU A 12 0.43 34.27 -18.05
CA LEU A 12 -0.14 32.93 -18.14
C LEU A 12 -0.16 32.51 -19.61
N GLY A 13 0.76 31.62 -19.99
CA GLY A 13 0.75 30.92 -21.25
C GLY A 13 -0.47 30.00 -21.34
N THR A 14 -1.39 30.32 -22.23
CA THR A 14 -2.53 29.51 -22.64
C THR A 14 -2.08 28.31 -23.48
N GLY A 15 -2.63 27.12 -23.19
CA GLY A 15 -2.75 26.04 -24.17
C GLY A 15 -1.67 24.95 -24.15
N LEU A 16 -1.62 24.14 -23.09
CA LEU A 16 -1.18 22.74 -23.22
C LEU A 16 -2.43 21.88 -23.18
N GLU A 17 -2.98 21.57 -24.35
CA GLU A 17 -3.93 20.46 -24.47
C GLU A 17 -3.22 19.17 -24.02
N PRO A 18 -3.87 18.31 -23.21
CA PRO A 18 -3.30 17.02 -22.85
C PRO A 18 -3.07 16.21 -24.14
N PRO A 19 -1.90 15.56 -24.31
CA PRO A 19 -1.62 14.82 -25.53
C PRO A 19 -2.65 13.72 -25.75
N ASP A 20 -3.21 13.69 -26.97
CA ASP A 20 -4.14 12.67 -27.46
C ASP A 20 -3.54 11.27 -27.24
N ARG A 21 -4.23 10.44 -26.46
CA ARG A 21 -3.81 9.06 -26.10
C ARG A 21 -4.03 8.09 -27.25
N ARG A 22 -3.76 8.50 -28.48
CA ARG A 22 -3.87 7.66 -29.67
C ARG A 22 -2.48 7.40 -30.22
N ASN A 23 -1.95 6.25 -29.80
CA ASN A 23 -1.03 5.42 -30.59
C ASN A 23 0.43 5.89 -30.73
N ASP A 24 1.06 6.35 -29.65
CA ASP A 24 2.52 6.43 -29.58
C ASP A 24 3.11 5.06 -29.16
N ASN A 25 3.18 4.12 -30.10
CA ASN A 25 3.86 2.84 -29.91
C ASN A 25 5.38 3.01 -30.13
N ARG A 26 6.00 3.93 -29.39
CA ARG A 26 7.45 3.93 -29.16
C ARG A 26 7.79 2.67 -28.38
N GLY A 27 8.23 1.64 -29.12
CA GLY A 27 8.59 0.29 -28.67
C GLY A 27 8.42 0.01 -27.18
N ALA A 28 7.25 -0.49 -26.79
CA ALA A 28 6.98 -0.87 -25.42
C ALA A 28 8.10 -1.78 -24.89
N MET A 29 8.80 -1.35 -23.84
CA MET A 29 9.82 -2.17 -23.19
C MET A 29 9.20 -3.53 -22.82
N LYS A 30 9.83 -4.62 -23.29
CA LYS A 30 9.37 -5.97 -22.96
C LYS A 30 9.58 -6.20 -21.47
N THR A 31 8.54 -6.64 -20.76
CA THR A 31 8.62 -6.96 -19.32
C THR A 31 9.67 -8.03 -19.03
N SER A 32 9.96 -8.91 -20.00
CA SER A 32 11.01 -9.93 -19.91
C SER A 32 12.43 -9.36 -19.73
N LEU A 33 12.67 -8.09 -20.04
CA LEU A 33 13.96 -7.43 -19.77
C LEU A 33 14.25 -7.23 -18.28
N PHE A 34 13.22 -7.38 -17.43
CA PHE A 34 13.30 -7.24 -15.98
C PHE A 34 13.10 -8.58 -15.27
N ASP A 35 13.08 -9.68 -16.01
CA ASP A 35 12.92 -11.01 -15.45
C ASP A 35 14.24 -11.52 -14.86
N TYR A 36 14.15 -12.24 -13.75
CA TYR A 36 15.30 -12.82 -13.06
C TYR A 36 14.89 -14.06 -12.28
N GLU A 37 15.83 -14.97 -12.09
CA GLU A 37 15.59 -16.15 -11.28
C GLU A 37 15.48 -15.76 -9.80
N LEU A 38 14.27 -15.88 -9.24
CA LEU A 38 13.99 -15.70 -7.82
C LEU A 38 13.55 -17.04 -7.22
N PRO A 39 14.43 -17.75 -6.50
CA PRO A 39 14.04 -18.97 -5.81
C PRO A 39 12.93 -18.67 -4.79
N GLU A 40 11.87 -19.48 -4.77
CA GLU A 40 10.69 -19.23 -3.92
C GLU A 40 11.07 -19.07 -2.43
N GLY A 41 12.03 -19.86 -1.94
CA GLY A 41 12.55 -19.78 -0.57
C GLY A 41 13.36 -18.51 -0.23
N ARG A 42 13.51 -17.57 -1.18
CA ARG A 42 14.12 -16.25 -0.95
C ARG A 42 13.08 -15.13 -0.79
N ILE A 43 11.79 -15.44 -0.88
CA ILE A 43 10.70 -14.51 -0.57
C ILE A 43 10.41 -14.60 0.93
N ALA A 44 10.60 -13.49 1.65
CA ALA A 44 10.34 -13.45 3.09
C ALA A 44 8.83 -13.47 3.37
N ALA A 45 8.38 -14.46 4.14
CA ALA A 45 6.99 -14.59 4.62
C ALA A 45 6.75 -13.82 5.93
N PHE A 46 7.81 -13.64 6.70
CA PHE A 46 7.79 -12.98 8.00
C PHE A 46 8.94 -11.96 8.06
N PRO A 47 8.71 -10.79 8.69
CA PRO A 47 9.79 -9.86 8.96
C PRO A 47 10.78 -10.45 9.98
N THR A 48 11.97 -9.87 10.05
CA THR A 48 12.91 -10.12 11.15
C THR A 48 12.31 -9.63 12.48
N GLU A 49 12.74 -10.22 13.60
CA GLU A 49 12.30 -9.83 14.95
C GLU A 49 12.54 -8.34 15.21
N ARG A 50 13.74 -7.87 14.87
CA ARG A 50 14.08 -6.45 14.82
C ARG A 50 14.10 -5.93 13.39
N ARG A 51 13.44 -4.79 13.16
CA ARG A 51 13.29 -4.18 11.82
C ARG A 51 14.62 -3.80 11.15
N ASP A 52 15.58 -3.36 11.96
CA ASP A 52 16.88 -2.85 11.53
C ASP A 52 17.96 -3.93 11.31
N GLU A 53 17.60 -5.21 11.49
CA GLU A 53 18.48 -6.36 11.27
C GLU A 53 18.38 -6.94 9.85
N SER A 54 17.54 -6.36 9.00
CA SER A 54 17.50 -6.73 7.59
C SER A 54 18.84 -6.48 6.91
N ARG A 55 19.13 -7.28 5.87
CA ARG A 55 20.31 -7.08 5.02
C ARG A 55 20.11 -5.83 4.15
N LEU A 56 21.18 -5.06 3.97
CA LEU A 56 21.22 -3.89 3.10
C LEU A 56 22.28 -4.11 2.01
N LEU A 57 21.85 -4.10 0.73
CA LEU A 57 22.76 -4.10 -0.41
C LEU A 57 23.01 -2.65 -0.84
N ARG A 58 24.28 -2.22 -0.84
CA ARG A 58 24.70 -0.92 -1.37
C ARG A 58 25.32 -1.11 -2.73
N LEU A 59 24.70 -0.50 -3.74
CA LEU A 59 25.20 -0.44 -5.12
C LEU A 59 25.69 0.98 -5.41
N SER A 60 26.97 1.10 -5.76
CA SER A 60 27.52 2.35 -6.29
C SER A 60 27.12 2.53 -7.75
N ARG A 61 26.24 3.47 -8.05
CA ARG A 61 25.82 3.78 -9.43
C ARG A 61 26.98 4.20 -10.34
N ARG A 62 28.05 4.79 -9.78
CA ARG A 62 29.21 5.29 -10.54
C ARG A 62 30.19 4.17 -10.90
N THR A 63 30.43 3.24 -9.99
CA THR A 63 31.48 2.22 -10.14
C THR A 63 30.94 0.82 -10.38
N GLY A 64 29.64 0.59 -10.16
CA GLY A 64 29.04 -0.74 -10.16
C GLY A 64 29.38 -1.58 -8.92
N GLU A 65 30.16 -1.03 -7.97
CA GLU A 65 30.57 -1.74 -6.76
C GLU A 65 29.35 -2.14 -5.92
N ILE A 66 29.31 -3.41 -5.52
CA ILE A 66 28.30 -3.99 -4.64
C ILE A 66 28.94 -4.30 -3.29
N THR A 67 28.35 -3.76 -2.22
CA THR A 67 28.76 -4.05 -0.84
C THR A 67 27.55 -4.49 -0.01
N HIS A 68 27.80 -5.35 0.98
CA HIS A 68 26.76 -5.90 1.85
C HIS A 68 26.90 -5.36 3.27
N HIS A 69 25.77 -4.88 3.81
CA HIS A 69 25.66 -4.28 5.13
C HIS A 69 24.43 -4.82 5.86
N GLN A 70 24.24 -4.39 7.09
CA GLN A 70 22.94 -4.48 7.78
C GLN A 70 22.26 -3.12 7.74
N PHE A 71 20.92 -3.09 7.79
CA PHE A 71 20.16 -1.85 7.70
C PHE A 71 20.47 -0.89 8.85
N ARG A 72 20.77 -1.41 10.06
CA ARG A 72 21.27 -0.61 11.19
C ARG A 72 22.55 0.19 10.89
N ASN A 73 23.32 -0.18 9.87
CA ASN A 73 24.55 0.51 9.44
C ASN A 73 24.26 1.68 8.48
N LEU A 74 23.00 1.92 8.09
CA LEU A 74 22.62 3.00 7.18
C LEU A 74 23.24 4.36 7.56
N PRO A 75 23.31 4.78 8.85
CA PRO A 75 23.91 6.05 9.23
C PRO A 75 25.41 6.16 8.93
N ASP A 76 26.14 5.05 8.77
CA ASP A 76 27.56 5.05 8.38
C ASP A 76 27.75 5.26 6.87
N LEU A 77 26.69 5.05 6.08
CA LEU A 77 26.72 5.12 4.62
C LEU A 77 26.30 6.49 4.07
N LEU A 78 25.73 7.34 4.94
CA LEU A 78 25.26 8.68 4.60
C LEU A 78 26.32 9.73 4.93
N ARG A 79 26.28 10.85 4.22
CA ARG A 79 27.09 12.03 4.52
C ARG A 79 26.33 12.95 5.45
N ARG A 80 27.07 13.66 6.30
CA ARG A 80 26.48 14.72 7.13
C ARG A 80 25.76 15.72 6.25
N GLY A 81 24.53 16.09 6.61
CA GLY A 81 23.68 16.98 5.82
C GLY A 81 22.85 16.30 4.73
N ASP A 82 22.92 14.96 4.58
CA ASP A 82 21.98 14.23 3.73
C ASP A 82 20.55 14.35 4.30
N LEU A 83 19.57 14.54 3.40
CA LEU A 83 18.14 14.62 3.69
C LEU A 83 17.46 13.28 3.39
N LEU A 84 16.76 12.72 4.37
CA LEU A 84 15.95 11.51 4.21
C LEU A 84 14.48 11.85 4.01
N VAL A 85 14.01 11.77 2.77
CA VAL A 85 12.59 11.97 2.45
C VAL A 85 11.81 10.69 2.70
N ILE A 86 10.95 10.71 3.74
CA ILE A 86 10.14 9.56 4.15
C ILE A 86 8.66 9.75 3.83
N ASN A 87 7.97 8.65 3.50
CA ASN A 87 6.52 8.63 3.37
C ASN A 87 5.90 8.30 4.74
N ASN A 88 5.20 9.28 5.35
CA ASN A 88 4.60 9.17 6.69
C ASN A 88 3.12 8.73 6.67
N SER A 89 2.66 8.14 5.57
CA SER A 89 1.31 7.60 5.49
C SER A 89 1.11 6.42 6.44
N ARG A 90 -0.07 6.39 7.04
CA ARG A 90 -0.55 5.36 7.95
C ARG A 90 -1.47 4.43 7.18
N VAL A 91 -1.08 3.16 7.14
CA VAL A 91 -1.92 2.08 6.65
C VAL A 91 -3.13 1.94 7.57
N PHE A 92 -4.31 1.93 6.98
CA PHE A 92 -5.55 1.56 7.65
C PHE A 92 -5.96 0.15 7.19
N PRO A 93 -6.81 -0.56 7.94
CA PRO A 93 -7.17 -1.94 7.64
C PRO A 93 -8.18 -2.00 6.47
N ALA A 94 -7.67 -1.69 5.29
CA ALA A 94 -8.44 -1.55 4.06
C ALA A 94 -8.96 -2.87 3.49
N ARG A 95 -8.53 -4.03 4.01
CA ARG A 95 -8.98 -5.32 3.53
C ARG A 95 -10.18 -5.80 4.33
N LEU A 96 -11.29 -6.04 3.65
CA LEU A 96 -12.54 -6.53 4.22
C LEU A 96 -12.83 -7.93 3.68
N TYR A 97 -13.08 -8.88 4.58
CA TYR A 97 -13.59 -10.20 4.23
C TYR A 97 -15.08 -10.29 4.56
N GLY A 98 -15.84 -10.91 3.67
CA GLY A 98 -17.28 -10.92 3.78
C GLY A 98 -17.95 -11.98 2.93
N ARG A 99 -19.26 -11.81 2.75
CA ARG A 99 -20.07 -12.64 1.85
C ARG A 99 -21.08 -11.81 1.08
N ARG A 100 -21.46 -12.30 -0.10
CA ARG A 100 -22.54 -11.73 -0.91
C ARG A 100 -23.89 -12.16 -0.35
N LEU A 101 -24.86 -11.26 -0.36
CA LEU A 101 -26.25 -11.54 0.01
C LEU A 101 -27.15 -11.71 -1.22
N PRO A 102 -28.15 -12.61 -1.16
CA PRO A 102 -28.39 -13.63 -0.13
C PRO A 102 -27.56 -14.92 -0.37
N THR A 103 -26.75 -14.97 -1.43
CA THR A 103 -26.15 -16.22 -1.94
C THR A 103 -25.07 -16.83 -1.05
N GLY A 104 -24.50 -16.06 -0.12
CA GLY A 104 -23.49 -16.51 0.84
C GLY A 104 -22.08 -16.67 0.28
N GLY A 105 -21.85 -16.42 -1.01
CA GLY A 105 -20.53 -16.58 -1.63
C GLY A 105 -19.47 -15.66 -1.00
N HIS A 106 -18.31 -16.22 -0.67
CA HIS A 106 -17.20 -15.47 -0.07
C HIS A 106 -16.68 -14.37 -0.99
N ILE A 107 -16.40 -13.21 -0.39
CA ILE A 107 -15.85 -12.05 -1.08
C ILE A 107 -14.72 -11.42 -0.25
N GLU A 108 -13.74 -10.88 -0.96
CA GLU A 108 -12.67 -10.03 -0.45
C GLU A 108 -12.82 -8.67 -1.12
N ALA A 109 -12.76 -7.59 -0.35
CA ALA A 109 -12.71 -6.22 -0.85
C ALA A 109 -11.49 -5.50 -0.27
N LEU A 110 -10.62 -4.99 -1.14
CA LEU A 110 -9.52 -4.12 -0.76
C LEU A 110 -9.89 -2.67 -1.08
N LEU A 111 -10.18 -1.87 -0.07
CA LEU A 111 -10.48 -0.44 -0.21
C LEU A 111 -9.28 0.29 -0.78
N LEU A 112 -9.51 1.15 -1.78
CA LEU A 112 -8.46 1.87 -2.51
C LEU A 112 -8.48 3.36 -2.15
N GLN A 113 -9.60 4.01 -2.43
CA GLN A 113 -9.77 5.44 -2.23
C GLN A 113 -11.26 5.80 -2.10
N PRO A 114 -11.59 6.94 -1.47
CA PRO A 114 -12.92 7.51 -1.53
C PRO A 114 -13.34 7.75 -2.99
N GLY A 115 -14.61 7.50 -3.27
CA GLY A 115 -15.24 7.70 -4.56
C GLY A 115 -16.38 8.71 -4.49
N GLU A 116 -17.17 8.70 -5.56
CA GLU A 116 -18.32 9.59 -5.76
C GLU A 116 -19.37 9.39 -4.65
N SER A 117 -20.11 10.46 -4.31
CA SER A 117 -21.23 10.45 -3.37
C SER A 117 -20.93 9.88 -1.97
N GLY A 118 -19.67 9.83 -1.54
CA GLY A 118 -19.22 9.23 -0.26
C GLY A 118 -18.93 7.73 -0.33
N GLY A 119 -18.81 7.17 -1.54
CA GLY A 119 -18.57 5.75 -1.76
C GLY A 119 -17.10 5.44 -1.61
N TRP A 120 -16.73 4.17 -1.75
CA TRP A 120 -15.35 3.73 -1.74
C TRP A 120 -15.04 2.85 -2.94
N TRP A 121 -14.02 3.22 -3.70
CA TRP A 121 -13.47 2.34 -4.71
C TRP A 121 -12.72 1.20 -4.03
N ALA A 122 -13.02 -0.03 -4.42
CA ALA A 122 -12.41 -1.22 -3.88
C ALA A 122 -12.07 -2.23 -4.98
N LEU A 123 -10.94 -2.93 -4.84
CA LEU A 123 -10.65 -4.13 -5.64
C LEU A 123 -11.37 -5.33 -5.01
N VAL A 124 -12.33 -5.92 -5.73
CA VAL A 124 -13.16 -7.01 -5.23
C VAL A 124 -12.76 -8.35 -5.84
N ARG A 125 -12.74 -9.40 -5.03
CA ARG A 125 -12.57 -10.79 -5.48
C ARG A 125 -13.67 -11.68 -4.91
N PRO A 126 -14.39 -12.48 -5.74
CA PRO A 126 -14.37 -12.50 -7.20
C PRO A 126 -15.22 -11.36 -7.84
N ALA A 127 -14.57 -10.35 -8.47
CA ALA A 127 -15.30 -9.25 -9.11
C ALA A 127 -16.13 -9.64 -10.35
N LYS A 128 -15.70 -10.64 -11.15
CA LYS A 128 -16.38 -10.99 -12.42
C LYS A 128 -17.87 -11.35 -12.24
N LYS A 129 -18.24 -11.88 -11.06
CA LYS A 129 -19.60 -12.28 -10.72
C LYS A 129 -20.40 -11.18 -10.01
N MET A 130 -19.79 -10.02 -9.79
CA MET A 130 -20.33 -8.91 -9.01
C MET A 130 -20.90 -7.82 -9.92
N ARG A 131 -22.18 -7.48 -9.71
CA ARG A 131 -22.98 -6.53 -10.48
C ARG A 131 -23.45 -5.37 -9.60
N GLU A 132 -23.86 -4.29 -10.24
CA GLU A 132 -24.50 -3.15 -9.56
C GLU A 132 -25.80 -3.61 -8.88
N GLY A 133 -26.05 -3.09 -7.68
CA GLY A 133 -27.13 -3.51 -6.79
C GLY A 133 -26.82 -4.74 -5.92
N ASP A 134 -25.71 -5.45 -6.15
CA ASP A 134 -25.33 -6.56 -5.28
C ASP A 134 -25.04 -6.07 -3.86
N ARG A 135 -25.62 -6.75 -2.86
CA ARG A 135 -25.36 -6.46 -1.44
C ARG A 135 -24.29 -7.37 -0.86
N LEU A 136 -23.43 -6.77 -0.07
CA LEU A 136 -22.29 -7.37 0.59
C LEU A 136 -22.42 -7.16 2.10
N GLU A 137 -22.01 -8.15 2.87
CA GLU A 137 -21.86 -8.00 4.30
C GLU A 137 -20.45 -8.40 4.75
N PHE A 138 -19.95 -7.69 5.75
CA PHE A 138 -18.62 -7.83 6.33
C PHE A 138 -18.73 -7.92 7.85
N GLY A 139 -17.80 -8.62 8.49
CA GLY A 139 -17.74 -8.71 9.95
C GLY A 139 -18.99 -9.32 10.61
N GLY A 140 -19.66 -10.25 9.94
CA GLY A 140 -20.89 -10.88 10.44
C GLY A 140 -22.10 -9.95 10.44
N GLY A 141 -22.22 -9.08 9.44
CA GLY A 141 -23.34 -8.13 9.30
C GLY A 141 -23.13 -6.79 9.99
N ARG A 142 -22.00 -6.57 10.67
CA ARG A 142 -21.66 -5.29 11.32
C ARG A 142 -21.48 -4.14 10.33
N LEU A 143 -21.05 -4.46 9.11
CA LEU A 143 -20.91 -3.50 8.04
C LEU A 143 -21.50 -4.12 6.78
N THR A 144 -22.39 -3.40 6.11
CA THR A 144 -22.98 -3.80 4.84
C THR A 144 -22.69 -2.77 3.77
N ALA A 145 -22.64 -3.22 2.52
CA ALA A 145 -22.42 -2.34 1.39
C ALA A 145 -23.20 -2.79 0.15
N THR A 146 -23.52 -1.82 -0.70
CA THR A 146 -24.11 -2.05 -2.02
C THR A 146 -23.12 -1.68 -3.10
N VAL A 147 -23.02 -2.50 -4.15
CA VAL A 147 -22.21 -2.19 -5.33
C VAL A 147 -22.94 -1.14 -6.17
N GLU A 148 -22.37 0.06 -6.29
CA GLU A 148 -22.97 1.13 -7.09
C GLU A 148 -22.48 1.15 -8.52
N LYS A 149 -21.21 0.83 -8.75
CA LYS A 149 -20.58 0.98 -10.07
C LYS A 149 -19.49 -0.03 -10.29
N SER A 150 -19.39 -0.51 -11.54
CA SER A 150 -18.22 -1.28 -11.99
C SER A 150 -17.14 -0.38 -12.57
N GLY A 151 -15.91 -0.51 -12.07
CA GLY A 151 -14.74 0.23 -12.55
C GLY A 151 -13.85 -0.61 -13.47
N GLY A 152 -12.54 -0.35 -13.42
CA GLY A 152 -11.52 -1.11 -14.15
C GLY A 152 -11.39 -2.55 -13.66
N LYS A 153 -10.27 -3.21 -14.02
CA LYS A 153 -10.00 -4.65 -13.74
C LYS A 153 -10.24 -5.03 -12.27
N GLY A 154 -11.45 -5.48 -11.96
CA GLY A 154 -11.86 -5.95 -10.64
C GLY A 154 -12.34 -4.87 -9.66
N GLU A 155 -12.39 -3.61 -10.08
CA GLU A 155 -12.78 -2.50 -9.21
C GLU A 155 -14.31 -2.36 -9.12
N ARG A 156 -14.80 -2.05 -7.92
CA ARG A 156 -16.20 -1.74 -7.64
C ARG A 156 -16.28 -0.51 -6.75
N LEU A 157 -17.22 0.39 -7.03
CA LEU A 157 -17.61 1.44 -6.11
C LEU A 157 -18.60 0.85 -5.10
N LEU A 158 -18.23 0.87 -3.83
CA LEU A 158 -19.04 0.35 -2.72
C LEU A 158 -19.67 1.51 -1.96
N ARG A 159 -20.98 1.46 -1.81
CA ARG A 159 -21.76 2.30 -0.90
C ARG A 159 -21.93 1.58 0.41
N PHE A 160 -21.30 2.06 1.46
CA PHE A 160 -21.50 1.49 2.78
C PHE A 160 -22.80 1.97 3.41
N ASP A 161 -23.51 1.05 4.06
CA ASP A 161 -24.71 1.32 4.84
C ASP A 161 -24.33 1.77 6.26
N ALA A 162 -23.59 2.88 6.34
CA ALA A 162 -23.13 3.49 7.58
C ALA A 162 -23.10 5.02 7.44
N ALA A 163 -23.32 5.74 8.53
CA ALA A 163 -23.11 7.18 8.56
C ALA A 163 -21.62 7.50 8.30
N PRO A 164 -21.27 8.56 7.55
CA PRO A 164 -19.88 8.92 7.26
C PRO A 164 -18.98 9.02 8.49
N GLU A 165 -19.50 9.53 9.60
CA GLU A 165 -18.84 9.66 10.89
C GLU A 165 -18.50 8.31 11.56
N ASP A 166 -19.28 7.26 11.29
CA ASP A 166 -19.11 5.93 11.89
C ASP A 166 -18.30 4.97 11.00
N LEU A 167 -18.29 5.22 9.68
CA LEU A 167 -17.70 4.32 8.69
C LEU A 167 -16.23 3.99 8.98
N ASP A 168 -15.46 5.00 9.37
CA ASP A 168 -14.05 4.84 9.68
C ASP A 168 -13.83 3.91 10.87
N GLY A 169 -14.63 4.04 11.94
CA GLY A 169 -14.56 3.16 13.11
C GLY A 169 -15.01 1.73 12.80
N LEU A 170 -16.01 1.57 11.94
CA LEU A 170 -16.47 0.26 11.47
C LEU A 170 -15.42 -0.43 10.61
N ILE A 171 -14.78 0.28 9.68
CA ILE A 171 -13.65 -0.26 8.88
C ILE A 171 -12.51 -0.65 9.81
N GLU A 172 -12.17 0.16 10.81
CA GLU A 172 -11.11 -0.17 11.76
C GLU A 172 -11.37 -1.45 12.56
N THR A 173 -12.64 -1.73 12.84
CA THR A 173 -13.10 -2.89 13.60
C THR A 173 -13.24 -4.15 12.74
N VAL A 174 -13.76 -4.02 11.52
CA VAL A 174 -14.11 -5.14 10.63
C VAL A 174 -12.95 -5.50 9.69
N GLY A 175 -12.14 -4.51 9.34
CA GLY A 175 -11.05 -4.66 8.41
C GLY A 175 -9.81 -5.29 9.02
N VAL A 176 -8.92 -5.73 8.13
CA VAL A 176 -7.62 -6.28 8.46
C VAL A 176 -6.50 -5.65 7.64
N ALA A 177 -5.25 -5.91 8.03
CA ALA A 177 -4.08 -5.32 7.40
C ALA A 177 -3.97 -5.79 5.94
N PRO A 178 -3.84 -4.89 4.96
CA PRO A 178 -3.81 -5.24 3.55
C PRO A 178 -2.43 -5.80 3.13
N LEU A 179 -2.06 -6.97 3.64
CA LEU A 179 -0.80 -7.61 3.31
C LEU A 179 -0.70 -7.93 1.81
N PRO A 180 0.49 -7.79 1.20
CA PRO A 180 0.72 -8.21 -0.18
C PRO A 180 0.41 -9.70 -0.37
N PRO A 181 -0.19 -10.09 -1.51
CA PRO A 181 -0.66 -11.45 -1.73
C PRO A 181 0.46 -12.50 -1.72
N TYR A 182 1.69 -12.12 -2.07
CA TYR A 182 2.84 -13.03 -2.04
C TYR A 182 3.23 -13.44 -0.61
N ILE A 183 3.02 -12.57 0.38
CA ILE A 183 3.29 -12.90 1.80
C ILE A 183 2.31 -13.97 2.26
N LEU A 184 1.02 -13.78 1.97
CA LEU A 184 -0.03 -14.74 2.34
C LEU A 184 0.18 -16.08 1.63
N LYS A 185 0.52 -16.07 0.34
CA LYS A 185 0.84 -17.29 -0.42
C LYS A 185 2.02 -18.05 0.20
N GLU A 186 3.06 -17.34 0.59
CA GLU A 186 4.23 -17.97 1.20
C GLU A 186 3.93 -18.54 2.60
N ARG A 187 3.12 -17.85 3.40
CA ARG A 187 2.63 -18.39 4.69
C ARG A 187 1.76 -19.63 4.51
N GLN A 188 0.86 -19.64 3.52
CA GLN A 188 0.07 -20.83 3.17
C GLN A 188 0.97 -22.02 2.82
N ARG A 189 1.98 -21.77 1.98
CA ARG A 189 2.97 -22.77 1.58
C ARG A 189 3.71 -23.35 2.78
N LEU A 190 4.18 -22.49 3.69
CA LEU A 190 4.88 -22.89 4.92
C LEU A 190 3.98 -23.65 5.90
N ALA A 191 2.69 -23.32 5.95
CA ALA A 191 1.71 -23.99 6.81
C ALA A 191 1.27 -25.36 6.27
N GLY A 192 1.70 -25.78 5.07
CA GLY A 192 1.28 -27.04 4.46
C GLY A 192 -0.21 -27.09 4.10
N ALA A 193 -0.89 -25.94 4.09
CA ALA A 193 -2.32 -25.86 3.82
C ALA A 193 -2.62 -26.15 2.34
N ARG A 194 -3.63 -26.98 2.06
CA ARG A 194 -4.15 -27.16 0.70
C ARG A 194 -4.87 -25.88 0.28
N SER A 195 -4.61 -25.45 -0.95
CA SER A 195 -5.27 -24.30 -1.56
C SER A 195 -6.79 -24.48 -1.57
N GLY A 196 -7.53 -23.77 -0.71
CA GLY A 196 -9.00 -23.67 -0.82
C GLY A 196 -9.79 -23.64 0.49
N ASP A 197 -9.25 -24.09 1.62
CA ASP A 197 -10.09 -24.38 2.80
C ASP A 197 -10.07 -23.30 3.90
N GLU A 198 -9.08 -22.40 3.91
CA GLU A 198 -8.94 -21.33 4.90
C GLU A 198 -9.02 -19.95 4.21
N PRO A 199 -9.86 -19.01 4.69
CA PRO A 199 -9.89 -17.67 4.14
C PRO A 199 -8.51 -17.02 4.30
N ALA A 200 -8.02 -16.31 3.29
CA ALA A 200 -6.70 -15.68 3.30
C ALA A 200 -6.43 -14.80 4.55
N GLY A 201 -7.49 -14.30 5.19
CA GLY A 201 -7.43 -13.55 6.45
C GLY A 201 -7.06 -14.36 7.70
N ALA A 202 -7.16 -15.70 7.67
CA ALA A 202 -6.79 -16.55 8.81
C ALA A 202 -5.27 -16.60 9.07
N LEU A 203 -4.46 -16.19 8.09
CA LEU A 203 -3.00 -16.14 8.18
C LEU A 203 -2.45 -14.75 8.51
N GLU A 204 -3.36 -13.78 8.70
CA GLU A 204 -3.05 -12.44 9.15
C GLU A 204 -3.09 -12.42 10.68
N THR A 205 -2.01 -11.95 11.30
CA THR A 205 -1.83 -11.91 12.74
C THR A 205 -2.13 -10.51 13.29
N LEU A 206 -2.45 -10.41 14.59
CA LEU A 206 -2.55 -9.11 15.25
C LEU A 206 -1.24 -8.31 15.12
N GLU A 207 -0.11 -9.01 15.10
CA GLU A 207 1.21 -8.43 14.93
C GLU A 207 1.42 -7.84 13.52
N ASP A 208 0.75 -8.34 12.48
CA ASP A 208 0.81 -7.74 11.14
C ASP A 208 0.19 -6.34 11.14
N ARG A 209 -0.86 -6.12 11.94
CA ARG A 209 -1.51 -4.81 12.04
C ARG A 209 -0.59 -3.75 12.66
N GLU A 210 0.26 -4.16 13.60
CA GLU A 210 1.28 -3.28 14.18
C GLU A 210 2.53 -3.18 13.30
N ARG A 211 2.99 -4.30 12.74
CA ARG A 211 4.28 -4.37 12.04
C ARG A 211 4.24 -3.92 10.59
N TYR A 212 3.08 -4.00 9.94
CA TYR A 212 2.85 -3.48 8.59
C TYR A 212 2.60 -1.96 8.59
N GLN A 213 3.46 -1.25 9.32
CA GLN A 213 3.46 0.18 9.51
C GLN A 213 4.89 0.67 9.77
N THR A 214 5.23 1.86 9.27
CA THR A 214 6.48 2.53 9.63
C THR A 214 6.36 3.16 11.03
N VAL A 215 7.48 3.29 11.74
CA VAL A 215 7.51 3.87 13.10
C VAL A 215 7.19 5.37 13.15
N TYR A 216 7.06 6.02 11.98
CA TYR A 216 6.75 7.44 11.80
C TYR A 216 5.41 7.67 11.07
N ALA A 217 4.58 6.64 10.94
CA ALA A 217 3.27 6.73 10.30
C ALA A 217 2.30 7.57 11.13
N THR A 218 1.88 8.72 10.59
CA THR A 218 1.03 9.69 11.31
C THR A 218 -0.24 10.06 10.55
N ARG A 219 -0.22 10.02 9.21
CA ARG A 219 -1.34 10.47 8.37
C ARG A 219 -2.09 9.32 7.74
N LYS A 220 -3.34 9.05 8.15
CA LYS A 220 -4.18 8.01 7.50
C LYS A 220 -4.31 8.32 6.01
N GLY A 221 -4.12 7.32 5.16
CA GLY A 221 -4.30 7.50 3.72
C GLY A 221 -3.64 6.48 2.81
N SER A 222 -3.05 5.41 3.35
CA SER A 222 -2.46 4.36 2.51
C SER A 222 -3.14 3.02 2.70
N VAL A 223 -3.23 2.29 1.59
CA VAL A 223 -3.71 0.91 1.50
C VAL A 223 -2.54 -0.07 1.50
N ALA A 224 -1.31 0.43 1.42
CA ALA A 224 -0.10 -0.38 1.50
C ALA A 224 0.98 0.36 2.29
N ALA A 225 1.73 -0.38 3.10
CA ALA A 225 2.82 0.24 3.85
C ALA A 225 3.92 0.72 2.87
N PRO A 226 4.57 1.86 3.15
CA PRO A 226 5.84 2.21 2.52
C PRO A 226 6.90 1.16 2.92
N THR A 227 7.04 0.10 2.11
CA THR A 227 7.72 -1.14 2.51
C THR A 227 9.20 -0.96 2.85
N ALA A 228 9.92 -0.10 2.13
CA ALA A 228 11.29 0.25 2.47
C ALA A 228 11.41 0.96 3.83
N GLY A 229 10.37 1.71 4.22
CA GLY A 229 10.29 2.39 5.51
C GLY A 229 10.11 1.45 6.70
N LEU A 230 9.69 0.19 6.47
CA LEU A 230 9.42 -0.79 7.53
C LEU A 230 10.69 -1.25 8.27
N HIS A 231 11.87 -0.97 7.73
CA HIS A 231 13.16 -1.32 8.32
C HIS A 231 13.65 -0.32 9.37
N PHE A 232 13.06 0.88 9.42
CA PHE A 232 13.44 1.88 10.42
C PHE A 232 12.91 1.52 11.80
N THR A 233 13.77 1.71 12.80
CA THR A 233 13.42 1.73 14.22
C THR A 233 13.48 3.17 14.72
N THR A 234 12.82 3.45 15.84
CA THR A 234 12.92 4.76 16.51
C THR A 234 14.37 5.08 16.86
N GLY A 235 15.10 4.12 17.45
CA GLY A 235 16.52 4.29 17.78
C GLY A 235 17.43 4.55 16.56
N LEU A 236 17.14 3.95 15.41
CA LEU A 236 17.87 4.25 14.17
C LEU A 236 17.63 5.68 13.69
N LEU A 237 16.39 6.16 13.76
CA LEU A 237 16.05 7.54 13.40
C LEU A 237 16.72 8.55 14.34
N ASP A 238 16.78 8.25 15.63
CA ASP A 238 17.47 9.11 16.60
C ASP A 238 18.98 9.13 16.35
N THR A 239 19.56 7.99 15.95
CA THR A 239 20.97 7.91 15.52
C THR A 239 21.22 8.77 14.29
N LEU A 240 20.32 8.74 13.30
CA LEU A 240 20.42 9.56 12.10
C LEU A 240 20.40 11.06 12.44
N ARG A 241 19.46 11.50 13.27
CA ARG A 241 19.38 12.90 13.73
C ARG A 241 20.63 13.34 14.48
N THR A 242 21.12 12.50 15.39
CA THR A 242 22.32 12.80 16.20
C THR A 242 23.57 12.97 15.34
N ARG A 243 23.64 12.26 14.20
CA ARG A 243 24.73 12.39 13.22
C ARG A 243 24.56 13.56 12.24
N GLY A 244 23.50 14.35 12.38
CA GLY A 244 23.23 15.53 11.56
C GLY A 244 22.63 15.21 10.19
N HIS A 245 21.84 14.14 10.10
CA HIS A 245 20.94 13.89 8.97
C HIS A 245 19.55 14.47 9.29
N GLU A 246 18.88 15.01 8.26
CA GLU A 246 17.54 15.59 8.35
C GLU A 246 16.45 14.58 7.97
#